data_AF-A0A9W6PUV8-F1
#
_entry.id   AF-A0A9W6PUV8-F1
#
_cell.length_a   1.000
_cell.length_b   1.000
_cell.length_c   1.000
_cell.angle_alpha   90.00
_cell.angle_beta   90.00
_cell.angle_gamma   90.00
#
_symmetry.space_group_name_H-M   'P 1'
#
loop_
_entity.id
_entity.type
_entity.pdbx_description
1 polymer ?
#
loop_
_entity_poly.entity_id
_entity_poly.type
_entity_poly.pdbx_seq_one_letter_code
_entity_poly.pdbx_strand_id
1 'polypeptide(L)'
;MGNFGTSEILIVLVVVLLLFGSAKLPQLARSLGKSVRILKAETKGLREDEETAAQPAAASPSDPRQEAARLREEAARLEREAAAADGTPQRRPLPSGEPIQGVPVSDPNKIRNS
;
A
#
# COMPACT_ATOMS: atom_id res chain seq x y z
N MET A 1 -41.82 -5.90 33.42
CA MET A 1 -41.18 -7.22 33.60
C MET A 1 -39.74 -7.09 33.14
N GLY A 2 -38.78 -7.21 34.04
CA GLY A 2 -37.39 -6.74 33.84
C GLY A 2 -36.66 -7.44 32.71
N ASN A 3 -35.87 -6.68 31.95
CA ASN A 3 -34.97 -7.15 30.90
C ASN A 3 -33.75 -7.87 31.50
N PHE A 4 -33.99 -8.96 32.25
CA PHE A 4 -32.95 -9.68 32.99
C PHE A 4 -31.74 -10.02 32.10
N GLY A 5 -31.96 -10.40 30.83
CA GLY A 5 -30.85 -10.65 29.89
C GLY A 5 -29.96 -9.43 29.60
N THR A 6 -30.52 -8.24 29.43
CA THR A 6 -29.73 -7.04 29.09
C THR A 6 -28.95 -6.52 30.30
N SER A 7 -29.59 -6.50 31.48
CA SER A 7 -28.95 -6.06 32.73
C SER A 7 -27.81 -6.99 33.15
N GLU A 8 -27.98 -8.29 32.98
CA GLU A 8 -27.00 -9.30 33.37
C GLU A 8 -25.79 -9.29 32.43
N ILE A 9 -26.01 -9.13 31.12
CA ILE A 9 -24.93 -8.88 30.15
C ILE A 9 -24.14 -7.62 30.49
N LEU A 10 -24.83 -6.52 30.88
CA LEU A 10 -24.14 -5.29 31.29
C LEU A 10 -23.26 -5.50 32.52
N ILE A 11 -23.74 -6.23 33.53
CA ILE A 11 -22.97 -6.53 34.74
C ILE A 11 -21.71 -7.35 34.39
N VAL A 12 -21.85 -8.40 33.57
CA VAL A 12 -20.70 -9.21 33.13
C VAL A 12 -19.72 -8.36 32.33
N LEU A 13 -20.21 -7.51 31.42
CA LEU A 13 -19.36 -6.61 30.63
C LEU A 13 -18.55 -5.66 31.52
N VAL A 14 -19.17 -5.09 32.57
CA VAL A 14 -18.49 -4.23 33.53
C VAL A 14 -17.39 -5.00 34.28
N VAL A 15 -17.67 -6.22 34.73
CA VAL A 15 -16.67 -7.07 35.39
C VAL A 15 -15.50 -7.36 34.44
N VAL A 16 -15.77 -7.78 33.21
CA VAL A 16 -14.72 -8.04 32.20
C VAL A 16 -13.91 -6.76 31.89
N LEU A 17 -14.56 -5.60 31.80
CA LEU A 17 -13.88 -4.30 31.63
C LEU A 17 -13.00 -3.92 32.82
N LEU A 18 -13.37 -4.30 34.05
CA LEU A 18 -12.54 -4.08 35.24
C LEU A 18 -11.31 -5.01 35.26
N LEU A 19 -11.45 -6.27 34.85
CA LEU A 19 -10.33 -7.21 34.79
C LEU A 19 -9.35 -6.90 33.64
N PHE A 20 -9.88 -6.65 32.44
CA PHE A 20 -9.08 -6.50 31.23
C PHE A 20 -8.82 -5.05 30.82
N GLY A 21 -9.67 -4.11 31.25
CA GLY A 21 -9.60 -2.69 30.85
C GLY A 21 -10.31 -2.39 29.53
N SER A 22 -10.74 -1.12 29.37
CA SER A 22 -11.45 -0.62 28.18
C SER A 22 -10.62 -0.64 26.90
N ALA A 23 -9.29 -0.65 27.01
CA ALA A 23 -8.39 -0.68 25.85
C ALA A 23 -8.12 -2.10 25.32
N LYS A 24 -8.16 -3.14 26.17
CA LYS A 24 -7.77 -4.51 25.80
C LYS A 24 -8.88 -5.30 25.13
N LEU A 25 -10.13 -5.14 25.55
CA LEU A 25 -11.29 -5.77 24.88
C LEU A 25 -11.40 -5.40 23.39
N PRO A 26 -11.39 -4.12 22.98
CA PRO A 26 -11.48 -3.77 21.57
C PRO A 26 -10.22 -4.20 20.79
N GLN A 27 -9.05 -4.27 21.44
CA GLN A 27 -7.83 -4.77 20.82
C GLN A 27 -7.94 -6.28 20.50
N LEU A 28 -8.42 -7.08 21.46
CA LEU A 28 -8.67 -8.52 21.29
C LEU A 28 -9.79 -8.78 20.27
N ALA A 29 -10.89 -8.02 20.34
CA ALA A 29 -11.99 -8.13 19.39
C ALA A 29 -11.54 -7.83 17.96
N ARG A 30 -10.67 -6.83 17.75
CA ARG A 30 -10.11 -6.51 16.43
C ARG A 30 -9.20 -7.60 15.90
N SER A 31 -8.32 -8.17 16.73
CA SER A 31 -7.42 -9.26 16.29
C SER A 31 -8.20 -10.53 15.98
N LEU A 32 -9.12 -10.94 16.86
CA LEU A 32 -10.00 -12.09 16.66
C LEU A 32 -10.91 -11.89 15.44
N GLY A 33 -11.47 -10.69 15.28
CA GLY A 33 -12.31 -10.35 14.13
C GLY A 33 -11.57 -10.42 12.80
N LYS A 34 -10.28 -10.03 12.78
CA LYS A 34 -9.44 -10.18 11.58
C LYS A 34 -9.22 -11.65 11.24
N SER A 35 -8.90 -12.50 12.22
CA SER A 35 -8.77 -13.94 12.02
C SER A 35 -10.08 -14.56 11.52
N VAL A 36 -11.20 -14.32 12.21
CA VAL A 36 -12.52 -14.84 11.81
C VAL A 36 -12.92 -14.35 10.41
N ARG A 37 -12.61 -13.10 10.04
CA ARG A 37 -12.90 -12.57 8.70
C ARG A 37 -12.13 -13.31 7.61
N ILE A 38 -10.85 -13.59 7.83
CA ILE A 38 -10.02 -14.34 6.87
C ILE A 38 -10.55 -15.76 6.72
N LEU A 39 -10.77 -16.45 7.84
CA LEU A 39 -11.33 -17.81 7.85
C LEU A 39 -12.71 -17.87 7.16
N LYS A 40 -13.56 -16.85 7.39
CA LYS A 40 -14.87 -16.76 6.77
C LYS A 40 -14.79 -16.43 5.28
N ALA A 41 -13.81 -15.64 4.84
CA ALA A 41 -13.59 -15.34 3.43
C ALA A 41 -13.09 -16.58 2.68
N GLU A 42 -12.15 -17.33 3.27
CA GLU A 42 -11.70 -18.62 2.73
C GLU A 42 -12.87 -19.61 2.69
N THR A 43 -13.56 -19.83 3.81
CA THR A 43 -14.71 -20.76 3.88
C THR A 43 -15.85 -20.37 2.93
N LYS A 44 -16.03 -19.07 2.66
CA LYS A 44 -17.00 -18.57 1.69
C LYS A 44 -16.54 -18.85 0.26
N GLY A 45 -15.27 -18.64 -0.06
CA GLY A 45 -14.68 -19.06 -1.35
C GLY A 45 -14.86 -20.56 -1.62
N LEU A 46 -14.59 -21.42 -0.63
CA LEU A 46 -14.81 -22.87 -0.79
C LEU A 46 -16.29 -23.27 -1.00
N ARG A 47 -17.23 -22.50 -0.43
CA ARG A 47 -18.67 -22.73 -0.62
C ARG A 47 -19.19 -22.13 -1.93
N GLU A 48 -18.60 -21.02 -2.36
CA GLU A 48 -18.94 -20.32 -3.60
C GLU A 48 -18.31 -20.99 -4.82
N ASP A 49 -17.20 -21.71 -4.69
CA ASP A 49 -16.60 -22.51 -5.76
C ASP A 49 -17.51 -23.68 -6.20
N GLU A 50 -18.47 -24.11 -5.36
CA GLU A 50 -19.54 -25.03 -5.77
C GLU A 50 -20.73 -24.32 -6.45
N GLU A 51 -20.86 -22.98 -6.35
CA GLU A 51 -22.04 -22.23 -6.85
C GLU A 51 -21.76 -21.23 -7.97
N THR A 52 -20.60 -20.54 -8.05
CA THR A 52 -20.36 -19.51 -9.08
C THR A 52 -18.88 -19.09 -9.19
N ALA A 53 -18.27 -19.41 -10.33
CA ALA A 53 -17.00 -18.85 -10.81
C ALA A 53 -17.10 -17.35 -11.21
N ALA A 54 -17.46 -16.43 -10.29
CA ALA A 54 -17.46 -14.99 -10.58
C ALA A 54 -17.40 -14.08 -9.33
N GLN A 55 -16.19 -13.65 -8.90
CA GLN A 55 -15.76 -12.24 -8.76
C GLN A 55 -14.55 -12.07 -7.80
N PRO A 56 -13.65 -11.08 -8.03
CA PRO A 56 -12.35 -11.01 -7.38
C PRO A 56 -12.33 -10.21 -6.07
N ALA A 57 -11.66 -10.81 -5.08
CA ALA A 57 -10.74 -10.21 -4.09
C ALA A 57 -11.06 -8.81 -3.53
N ALA A 58 -11.70 -8.78 -2.36
CA ALA A 58 -11.70 -7.60 -1.49
C ALA A 58 -10.36 -7.48 -0.74
N ALA A 59 -9.60 -6.44 -1.10
CA ALA A 59 -8.35 -6.02 -0.49
C ALA A 59 -8.40 -5.90 1.05
N SER A 60 -7.30 -6.29 1.68
CA SER A 60 -7.01 -6.10 3.11
C SER A 60 -6.90 -4.61 3.44
N PRO A 61 -7.42 -4.13 4.59
CA PRO A 61 -7.29 -2.73 4.97
C PRO A 61 -5.86 -2.48 5.49
N SER A 62 -4.95 -2.08 4.62
CA SER A 62 -3.96 -1.08 5.01
C SER A 62 -4.78 0.11 5.47
N ASP A 63 -4.62 0.53 6.72
CA ASP A 63 -5.30 1.73 7.23
C ASP A 63 -4.91 2.88 6.28
N PRO A 64 -5.84 3.38 5.43
CA PRO A 64 -5.49 4.32 4.36
C PRO A 64 -4.89 5.62 4.92
N ARG A 65 -5.18 5.91 6.20
CA ARG A 65 -4.58 7.03 6.92
C ARG A 65 -3.07 6.87 7.15
N GLN A 66 -2.60 5.65 7.38
CA GLN A 66 -1.18 5.40 7.64
C GLN A 66 -0.36 5.46 6.35
N GLU A 67 -0.92 4.98 5.25
CA GLU A 67 -0.31 5.06 3.92
C GLU A 67 -0.23 6.52 3.44
N ALA A 68 -1.32 7.28 3.57
CA ALA A 68 -1.36 8.71 3.23
C ALA A 68 -0.41 9.57 4.10
N ALA A 69 -0.22 9.22 5.38
CA ALA A 69 0.71 9.93 6.25
C ALA A 69 2.17 9.73 5.82
N ARG A 70 2.56 8.50 5.45
CA ARG A 70 3.92 8.18 4.97
C ARG A 70 4.24 8.87 3.65
N LEU A 71 3.32 8.84 2.70
CA LEU A 71 3.47 9.50 1.39
C LEU A 71 3.64 11.03 1.52
N ARG A 72 2.91 11.65 2.46
CA ARG A 72 3.06 13.09 2.74
C ARG A 72 4.40 13.45 3.35
N GLU A 73 4.93 12.61 4.23
CA GLU A 73 6.25 12.83 4.83
C GLU A 73 7.37 12.67 3.79
N GLU A 74 7.25 11.68 2.91
CA GLU A 74 8.19 11.45 1.79
C GLU A 74 8.17 12.60 0.78
N ALA A 75 6.98 13.08 0.39
CA ALA A 75 6.84 14.24 -0.49
C ALA A 75 7.47 15.51 0.12
N ALA A 76 7.25 15.76 1.41
CA ALA A 76 7.83 16.92 2.09
C ALA A 76 9.36 16.84 2.22
N ARG A 77 9.92 15.62 2.31
CA ARG A 77 11.38 15.41 2.30
C ARG A 77 11.97 15.70 0.93
N LEU A 78 11.36 15.18 -0.13
CA LEU A 78 11.78 15.44 -1.51
C LEU A 78 11.71 16.93 -1.85
N GLU A 79 10.68 17.62 -1.38
CA GLU A 79 10.52 19.07 -1.59
C GLU A 79 11.60 19.88 -0.84
N ARG A 80 11.96 19.49 0.39
CA ARG A 80 13.08 20.11 1.13
C ARG A 80 14.43 19.83 0.51
N GLU A 81 14.65 18.63 -0.02
CA GLU A 81 15.89 18.26 -0.69
C GLU A 81 16.02 18.98 -2.04
N ALA A 82 14.93 19.12 -2.79
CA ALA A 82 14.87 19.92 -4.00
C ALA A 82 15.06 21.43 -3.73
N ALA A 83 14.48 21.95 -2.64
CA ALA A 83 14.66 23.35 -2.24
C ALA A 83 16.09 23.65 -1.74
N ALA A 84 16.78 22.67 -1.14
CA ALA A 84 18.19 22.80 -0.77
C ALA A 84 19.13 22.74 -1.98
N ALA A 85 18.66 22.25 -3.12
CA ALA A 85 19.41 22.17 -4.38
C ALA A 85 19.25 23.43 -5.26
N ASP A 86 18.53 24.47 -4.83
CA ASP A 86 18.40 25.74 -5.57
C ASP A 86 19.66 26.61 -5.47
N GLY A 87 20.68 26.17 -6.21
CA GLY A 87 21.76 26.99 -6.71
C GLY A 87 21.73 27.03 -8.24
N THR A 88 20.91 27.91 -8.82
CA THR A 88 20.94 28.39 -10.22
C THR A 88 20.81 27.36 -11.36
N PRO A 89 19.67 27.31 -12.08
CA PRO A 89 19.58 26.60 -13.35
C PRO A 89 20.25 27.41 -14.47
N GLN A 90 21.52 27.12 -14.76
CA GLN A 90 22.19 27.60 -15.98
C GLN A 90 21.58 26.90 -17.21
N ARG A 91 20.59 27.55 -17.84
CA ARG A 91 20.19 27.28 -19.23
C ARG A 91 21.40 27.51 -20.14
N ARG A 92 22.10 26.46 -20.55
CA ARG A 92 23.06 26.56 -21.66
C ARG A 92 22.26 26.50 -22.98
N PRO A 93 22.34 27.52 -23.85
CA PRO A 93 21.60 27.54 -25.11
C PRO A 93 22.07 26.41 -26.04
N LEU A 94 21.11 25.77 -26.72
CA LEU A 94 21.35 24.74 -27.73
C LEU A 94 22.19 25.32 -28.88
N PRO A 95 23.32 24.70 -29.27
CA PRO A 95 23.95 25.03 -30.54
C PRO A 95 23.03 24.59 -31.69
N SER A 96 22.56 25.56 -32.46
CA SER A 96 21.91 25.32 -33.76
C SER A 96 22.97 25.10 -34.84
N GLY A 97 22.77 24.08 -35.69
CA GLY A 97 23.57 23.74 -36.88
C GLY A 97 24.44 22.48 -36.67
N GLU A 98 24.54 21.48 -37.54
CA GLU A 98 24.02 21.15 -38.88
C GLU A 98 24.25 19.63 -39.09
N PRO A 99 23.52 18.93 -39.98
CA PRO A 99 23.68 17.48 -40.20
C PRO A 99 24.93 17.17 -41.03
N ILE A 100 25.87 16.39 -40.48
CA ILE A 100 27.03 15.90 -41.25
C ILE A 100 26.64 14.59 -41.97
N GLN A 101 26.01 14.72 -43.13
CA GLN A 101 25.96 13.66 -44.14
C GLN A 101 27.35 13.48 -44.76
N GLY A 102 27.78 12.22 -44.92
CA GLY A 102 28.75 11.86 -45.96
C GLY A 102 30.19 11.63 -45.51
N VAL A 103 30.44 10.60 -44.69
CA VAL A 103 31.77 9.95 -44.69
C VAL A 103 31.58 8.42 -44.81
N PRO A 104 32.16 7.78 -45.84
CA PRO A 104 31.81 6.44 -46.28
C PRO A 104 32.16 5.35 -45.26
N VAL A 105 31.22 4.41 -45.07
CA VAL A 105 31.47 3.11 -44.45
C VAL A 105 32.27 2.27 -45.44
N SER A 106 33.60 2.26 -45.31
CA SER A 106 34.46 1.26 -45.94
C SER A 106 35.80 1.21 -45.23
N ASP A 107 36.17 0.04 -44.67
CA ASP A 107 37.23 -0.69 -45.35
C ASP A 107 37.14 -2.21 -45.05
N PRO A 108 36.91 -3.06 -46.07
CA PRO A 108 36.84 -4.52 -45.98
C PRO A 108 38.19 -5.19 -45.70
N ASN A 109 39.21 -4.45 -45.26
CA ASN A 109 40.55 -4.97 -45.01
C ASN A 109 40.69 -5.69 -43.64
N LYS A 110 39.59 -5.91 -42.92
CA LYS A 110 39.52 -6.90 -41.82
C LYS A 110 39.21 -8.33 -42.33
N ILE A 111 39.13 -8.52 -43.65
CA ILE A 111 39.11 -9.83 -44.32
C ILE A 111 40.57 -10.35 -44.51
N ARG A 112 41.57 -9.58 -44.05
CA ARG A 112 43.00 -9.84 -44.24
C ARG A 112 43.78 -10.14 -42.95
N ASN A 113 43.18 -10.92 -42.05
CA ASN A 113 43.93 -11.92 -41.28
C ASN A 113 43.64 -13.34 -41.82
N SER A 114 43.25 -13.37 -43.11
CA SER A 114 43.76 -14.30 -44.11
C SER A 114 45.24 -14.64 -43.94
#